data_AF-A0A7J4XSG6-F1
#
_entry.id   AF-A0A7J4XSG6-F1
#
_cell.length_a   1.000
_cell.length_b   1.000
_cell.length_c   1.000
_cell.angle_alpha   90.00
_cell.angle_beta   90.00
_cell.angle_gamma   90.00
#
_symmetry.space_group_name_H-M   'P 1'
#
loop_
_entity.id
_entity.type
_entity.pdbx_description
1 polymer ?
#
loop_
_entity_poly.entity_id
_entity_poly.type
_entity_poly.pdbx_seq_one_letter_code
_entity_poly.pdbx_strand_id
1 'polypeptide(L)'
;MTGKFIHWIKKNGWKIVGILLAMNIIYVYFSDKYYFYNSENVRYTIAKYKNTSFLVGKSPKTQYDFSYEVNGNSYNTYTRATLSNYNLEEDRLLIKYSTKMHGAGVVVKTVVPKWVLAPPKDGWKQFPPDINWKGAELDTAYMKKMNLEIPK
;
A
#
# COMPACT_ATOMS: atom_id res chain seq x y z
N MET A 1 -10.22 -41.35 30.26
CA MET A 1 -10.60 -39.94 30.00
C MET A 1 -10.36 -39.50 28.55
N THR A 2 -9.28 -39.96 27.93
CA THR A 2 -8.83 -39.59 26.56
C THR A 2 -9.85 -39.90 25.44
N GLY A 3 -10.53 -41.06 25.49
CA GLY A 3 -11.50 -41.44 24.46
C GLY A 3 -12.77 -40.58 24.41
N LYS A 4 -13.26 -40.11 25.57
CA LYS A 4 -14.43 -39.21 25.65
C LYS A 4 -14.13 -37.83 25.05
N PHE A 5 -12.91 -37.35 25.27
CA PHE A 5 -12.43 -36.06 24.72
C PHE A 5 -12.28 -36.11 23.20
N ILE A 6 -11.65 -37.16 22.66
CA ILE A 6 -11.50 -37.35 21.21
C ILE A 6 -12.87 -37.49 20.52
N HIS A 7 -13.81 -38.22 21.12
CA HIS A 7 -15.16 -38.36 20.60
C HIS A 7 -15.92 -37.01 20.60
N TRP A 8 -15.75 -36.20 21.65
CA TRP A 8 -16.33 -34.86 21.75
C TRP A 8 -15.76 -33.90 20.69
N ILE A 9 -14.45 -33.95 20.42
CA ILE A 9 -13.83 -33.16 19.35
C ILE A 9 -14.41 -33.55 17.99
N LYS A 10 -14.53 -34.86 17.69
CA LYS A 10 -15.13 -35.32 16.42
C LYS A 10 -16.57 -34.83 16.25
N LYS A 11 -17.36 -34.82 17.34
CA LYS A 11 -18.76 -34.34 17.33
C LYS A 11 -18.87 -32.82 17.17
N ASN A 12 -17.89 -32.05 17.65
CA ASN A 12 -17.90 -30.58 17.64
C ASN A 12 -16.89 -29.96 16.66
N GLY A 13 -16.25 -30.76 15.80
CA GLY A 13 -15.12 -30.34 14.97
C GLY A 13 -15.40 -29.08 14.16
N TRP A 14 -16.57 -29.00 13.52
CA TRP A 14 -16.98 -27.81 12.75
C TRP A 14 -17.14 -26.55 13.61
N LYS A 15 -17.60 -26.68 14.86
CA LYS A 15 -17.69 -25.54 15.80
C LYS A 15 -16.29 -25.06 16.21
N ILE A 16 -15.38 -25.99 16.47
CA ILE A 16 -13.99 -25.68 16.81
C ILE A 16 -13.29 -24.97 15.63
N VAL A 17 -13.46 -25.48 14.41
CA VAL A 17 -12.96 -24.84 13.19
C VAL A 17 -13.55 -23.44 13.03
N GLY A 18 -14.86 -23.26 13.25
CA GLY A 18 -15.52 -21.96 13.20
C GLY A 18 -14.94 -20.95 14.20
N ILE A 19 -14.66 -21.37 15.43
CA ILE A 19 -14.05 -20.52 16.46
C ILE A 19 -12.62 -20.13 16.06
N LEU A 20 -11.81 -21.09 15.60
CA LEU A 20 -10.43 -20.81 15.17
C LEU A 20 -10.39 -19.85 13.98
N LEU A 21 -11.29 -20.01 13.01
CA LEU A 21 -11.43 -19.10 11.88
C LEU A 21 -11.83 -17.69 12.34
N ALA A 22 -12.82 -17.58 13.24
CA ALA A 22 -13.24 -16.29 13.77
C ALA A 22 -12.09 -15.58 14.53
N MET A 23 -11.37 -16.30 15.39
CA MET A 23 -10.19 -15.76 16.08
C MET A 23 -9.10 -15.30 15.12
N ASN A 24 -8.85 -16.06 14.04
CA ASN A 24 -7.86 -15.69 13.03
C ASN A 24 -8.27 -14.42 12.26
N ILE A 25 -9.54 -14.31 11.84
CA ILE A 25 -10.06 -13.11 11.16
C ILE A 25 -9.94 -11.89 12.06
N ILE A 26 -10.32 -12.03 13.34
CA ILE A 26 -10.18 -10.96 14.34
C ILE A 26 -8.71 -10.56 14.46
N TYR A 27 -7.82 -11.53 14.65
CA TYR A 27 -6.38 -11.26 14.77
C TYR A 27 -5.84 -10.49 13.55
N VAL A 28 -6.13 -10.95 12.34
CA VAL A 28 -5.70 -10.29 11.10
C VAL A 28 -6.25 -8.86 11.02
N TYR A 29 -7.54 -8.66 11.29
CA TYR A 29 -8.15 -7.32 11.27
C TYR A 29 -7.50 -6.37 12.28
N PHE A 30 -7.30 -6.83 13.52
CA PHE A 30 -6.69 -6.00 14.56
C PHE A 30 -5.22 -5.70 14.27
N SER A 31 -4.45 -6.69 13.79
CA SER A 31 -3.07 -6.47 13.37
C SER A 31 -2.99 -5.47 12.22
N ASP A 32 -3.83 -5.59 11.19
CA ASP A 32 -3.82 -4.68 10.06
C ASP A 32 -4.12 -3.23 10.50
N LYS A 33 -5.20 -3.05 11.27
CA LYS A 33 -5.67 -1.73 11.68
C LYS A 33 -4.80 -1.06 12.74
N TYR A 34 -4.40 -1.79 13.78
CA TYR A 34 -3.77 -1.20 14.96
C TYR A 34 -2.25 -1.38 15.00
N TYR A 35 -1.70 -2.37 14.31
CA TYR A 35 -0.27 -2.63 14.27
C TYR A 35 0.36 -2.15 12.97
N PHE A 36 -0.10 -2.63 11.81
CA PHE A 36 0.51 -2.29 10.53
C PHE A 36 0.16 -0.88 10.06
N TYR A 37 -1.13 -0.51 10.05
CA TYR A 37 -1.61 0.75 9.46
C TYR A 37 -2.11 1.79 10.47
N ASN A 38 -1.56 1.79 11.67
CA ASN A 38 -1.76 2.90 12.60
C ASN A 38 -1.04 4.18 12.14
N SER A 39 -1.37 5.32 12.72
CA SER A 39 -0.79 6.63 12.35
C SER A 39 0.73 6.70 12.50
N GLU A 40 1.32 5.91 13.39
CA GLU A 40 2.76 5.90 13.63
C GLU A 40 3.53 5.10 12.58
N ASN A 41 2.92 4.06 12.01
CA ASN A 41 3.54 3.12 11.08
C ASN A 41 3.15 3.36 9.62
N VAL A 42 2.03 4.06 9.36
CA VAL A 42 1.65 4.46 7.99
C VAL A 42 2.66 5.43 7.42
N ARG A 43 3.11 5.16 6.20
CA ARG A 43 3.92 6.06 5.40
C ARG A 43 3.40 6.14 3.98
N TYR A 44 3.72 7.24 3.33
CA TYR A 44 3.50 7.43 1.90
C TYR A 44 4.84 7.57 1.18
N THR A 45 4.93 7.02 -0.02
CA THR A 45 6.09 7.17 -0.92
C THR A 45 5.61 7.25 -2.37
N ILE A 46 6.55 7.41 -3.29
CA ILE A 46 6.29 7.48 -4.73
C ILE A 46 6.52 6.09 -5.35
N ALA A 47 5.57 5.67 -6.17
CA ALA A 47 5.66 4.45 -6.97
C ALA A 47 6.07 4.75 -8.40
N LYS A 48 6.81 3.82 -8.98
CA LYS A 48 7.12 3.74 -10.40
C LYS A 48 6.32 2.59 -11.00
N TYR A 49 5.57 2.88 -12.05
CA TYR A 49 4.94 1.84 -12.85
C TYR A 49 6.01 0.93 -13.47
N LYS A 50 5.71 -0.36 -13.56
CA LYS A 50 6.62 -1.36 -14.17
C LYS A 50 6.03 -1.92 -15.44
N ASN A 51 4.85 -2.52 -15.32
CA ASN A 51 4.18 -3.19 -16.41
C ASN A 51 2.71 -3.45 -16.06
N THR A 52 1.98 -3.84 -17.09
CA THR A 52 0.62 -4.35 -16.96
C THR A 52 0.63 -5.83 -17.30
N SER A 53 0.05 -6.63 -16.41
CA SER A 53 -0.13 -8.06 -16.58
C SER A 53 -1.62 -8.40 -16.70
N PHE A 54 -1.93 -9.42 -17.50
CA PHE A 54 -3.30 -9.92 -17.68
C PHE A 54 -3.43 -11.28 -17.00
N LEU A 55 -4.24 -11.35 -15.96
CA LEU A 55 -4.52 -12.62 -15.28
C LEU A 55 -5.57 -13.38 -16.10
N VAL A 56 -5.11 -14.44 -16.78
CA VAL A 56 -5.96 -15.30 -17.62
C VAL A 56 -6.71 -16.30 -16.74
N GLY A 57 -8.04 -16.31 -16.85
CA GLY A 57 -8.93 -17.20 -16.10
C GLY A 57 -10.38 -16.99 -16.52
N LYS A 58 -11.34 -17.60 -15.81
CA LYS A 58 -12.79 -17.45 -16.10
C LYS A 58 -13.28 -15.99 -16.12
N SER A 59 -12.57 -15.09 -15.45
CA SER A 59 -12.79 -13.64 -15.53
C SER A 59 -11.45 -12.94 -15.64
N PRO A 60 -11.02 -12.58 -16.86
CA PRO A 60 -9.77 -11.88 -17.07
C PRO A 60 -9.72 -10.59 -16.24
N LYS A 61 -8.60 -10.34 -15.56
CA LYS A 61 -8.40 -9.11 -14.80
C LYS A 61 -7.07 -8.49 -15.15
N THR A 62 -7.10 -7.21 -15.47
CA THR A 62 -5.90 -6.40 -15.63
C THR A 62 -5.29 -6.14 -14.25
N GLN A 63 -3.99 -6.37 -14.16
CA GLN A 63 -3.18 -6.06 -13.00
C GLN A 63 -2.09 -5.08 -13.43
N TYR A 64 -1.98 -3.99 -12.68
CA TYR A 64 -0.96 -2.97 -12.89
C TYR A 64 0.08 -3.13 -11.80
N ASP A 65 1.31 -3.41 -12.19
CA ASP A 65 2.42 -3.69 -11.30
C ASP A 65 3.28 -2.43 -11.10
N PHE A 66 3.66 -2.19 -9.86
CA PHE A 66 4.41 -1.01 -9.43
C PHE A 66 5.59 -1.44 -8.56
N SER A 67 6.68 -0.67 -8.61
CA SER A 67 7.75 -0.73 -7.62
C SER A 67 7.91 0.58 -6.89
N TYR A 68 8.36 0.51 -5.65
CA TYR A 68 8.73 1.67 -4.84
C TYR A 68 9.94 1.33 -3.98
N GLU A 69 10.68 2.36 -3.63
CA GLU A 69 11.90 2.24 -2.83
C GLU A 69 11.67 2.80 -1.42
N VAL A 70 12.15 2.07 -0.42
CA VAL A 70 12.17 2.51 0.98
C VAL A 70 13.51 2.09 1.57
N ASN A 71 14.27 3.04 2.11
CA ASN A 71 15.57 2.79 2.74
C ASN A 71 16.54 2.00 1.84
N GLY A 72 16.62 2.33 0.55
CA GLY A 72 17.49 1.65 -0.42
C GLY A 72 17.02 0.26 -0.86
N ASN A 73 15.87 -0.21 -0.37
CA ASN A 73 15.30 -1.50 -0.75
C ASN A 73 14.11 -1.29 -1.69
N SER A 74 14.05 -2.08 -2.76
CA SER A 74 12.95 -2.07 -3.72
C SER A 74 11.88 -3.07 -3.33
N TYR A 75 10.63 -2.63 -3.34
CA TYR A 75 9.44 -3.43 -3.08
C TYR A 75 8.52 -3.37 -4.28
N ASN A 76 7.81 -4.47 -4.55
CA ASN A 76 6.80 -4.51 -5.60
C ASN A 76 5.42 -4.57 -4.97
N THR A 77 4.46 -3.92 -5.62
CA THR A 77 3.04 -4.09 -5.33
C THR A 77 2.25 -4.08 -6.64
N TYR A 78 0.96 -4.38 -6.55
CA TYR A 78 0.07 -4.35 -7.68
C TYR A 78 -1.28 -3.77 -7.31
N THR A 79 -2.01 -3.30 -8.32
CA THR A 79 -3.43 -2.95 -8.17
C THR A 79 -4.23 -3.51 -9.34
N ARG A 80 -5.47 -3.91 -9.04
CA ARG A 80 -6.46 -4.33 -10.05
C ARG A 80 -7.54 -3.28 -10.25
N ALA A 81 -7.40 -2.12 -9.62
CA ALA A 81 -8.30 -1.00 -9.84
C ALA A 81 -8.08 -0.44 -11.24
N THR A 82 -9.16 0.01 -11.90
CA THR A 82 -9.05 0.67 -13.20
C THR A 82 -8.23 1.95 -13.07
N LEU A 83 -7.20 2.05 -13.92
CA LEU A 83 -6.29 3.20 -14.02
C LEU A 83 -6.29 3.81 -15.44
N SER A 84 -7.37 3.65 -16.20
CA SER A 84 -7.50 4.14 -17.58
C SER A 84 -7.31 5.66 -17.74
N ASN A 85 -7.49 6.43 -16.66
CA ASN A 85 -7.38 7.88 -16.66
C ASN A 85 -5.96 8.38 -16.35
N TYR A 86 -5.00 7.47 -16.13
CA TYR A 86 -3.61 7.81 -15.81
C TYR A 86 -2.71 7.40 -16.97
N ASN A 87 -1.75 8.26 -17.31
CA ASN A 87 -0.67 7.90 -18.21
C ASN A 87 0.43 7.22 -17.41
N LEU A 88 0.34 5.90 -17.19
CA LEU A 88 1.19 5.18 -16.25
C LEU A 88 2.71 5.27 -16.55
N GLU A 89 3.10 5.51 -17.79
CA GLU A 89 4.51 5.69 -18.18
C GLU A 89 5.08 7.04 -17.69
N GLU A 90 4.24 8.06 -17.57
CA GLU A 90 4.64 9.42 -17.15
C GLU A 90 4.22 9.74 -15.72
N ASP A 91 3.04 9.26 -15.31
CA ASP A 91 2.43 9.55 -14.04
C ASP A 91 3.09 8.74 -12.94
N ARG A 92 3.56 9.46 -11.94
CA ARG A 92 4.05 8.87 -10.70
C ARG A 92 2.90 8.86 -9.70
N LEU A 93 2.55 7.69 -9.17
CA LEU A 93 1.45 7.54 -8.22
C LEU A 93 1.97 7.42 -6.79
N LEU A 94 1.14 7.81 -5.83
CA LEU A 94 1.44 7.58 -4.42
C LEU A 94 1.22 6.10 -4.03
N ILE A 95 2.08 5.59 -3.15
CA ILE A 95 1.86 4.34 -2.43
C ILE A 95 1.77 4.62 -0.94
N LYS A 96 0.77 4.01 -0.30
CA LYS A 96 0.65 3.90 1.15
C LYS A 96 1.25 2.57 1.59
N TYR A 97 2.14 2.57 2.58
CA TYR A 97 2.73 1.34 3.12
C TYR A 97 2.88 1.42 4.64
N SER A 98 3.23 0.30 5.27
CA SER A 98 3.54 0.21 6.70
C SER A 98 5.04 0.06 6.92
N THR A 99 5.63 0.81 7.85
CA THR A 99 7.03 0.62 8.29
C THR A 99 7.29 -0.74 8.95
N LYS A 100 6.23 -1.46 9.35
CA LYS A 100 6.30 -2.82 9.89
C LYS A 100 6.17 -3.90 8.82
N MET A 101 5.68 -3.54 7.63
CA MET A 101 5.50 -4.45 6.49
C MET A 101 5.69 -3.70 5.19
N HIS A 102 6.96 -3.41 4.85
CA HIS A 102 7.28 -2.63 3.66
C HIS A 102 6.81 -3.27 2.36
N GLY A 103 6.61 -4.60 2.28
CA GLY A 103 6.18 -5.30 1.07
C GLY A 103 4.68 -5.24 0.76
N ALA A 104 3.86 -4.64 1.62
CA ALA A 104 2.41 -4.60 1.44
C ALA A 104 1.91 -3.21 1.03
N GLY A 105 2.56 -2.58 0.05
CA GLY A 105 2.16 -1.26 -0.43
C GLY A 105 0.77 -1.27 -1.09
N VAL A 106 0.01 -0.20 -0.93
CA VAL A 106 -1.28 0.03 -1.57
C VAL A 106 -1.16 1.26 -2.46
N VAL A 107 -1.47 1.10 -3.75
CA VAL A 107 -1.50 2.22 -4.70
C VAL A 107 -2.64 3.17 -4.33
N VAL A 108 -2.30 4.43 -4.08
CA VAL A 108 -3.23 5.53 -3.86
C VAL A 108 -3.44 6.22 -5.21
N LYS A 109 -4.70 6.46 -5.59
CA LYS A 109 -5.10 7.07 -6.86
C LYS A 109 -4.83 8.58 -6.92
N THR A 110 -3.61 8.98 -6.57
CA THR A 110 -3.15 10.36 -6.52
C THR A 110 -1.87 10.49 -7.32
N VAL A 111 -1.88 11.38 -8.31
CA VAL A 111 -0.71 11.72 -9.12
C VAL A 111 0.20 12.64 -8.34
N VAL A 112 1.48 12.31 -8.35
CA VAL A 112 2.55 13.11 -7.77
C VAL A 112 2.94 14.21 -8.77
N PRO A 113 2.89 15.49 -8.38
CA PRO A 113 3.25 16.60 -9.26
C PRO A 113 4.66 16.46 -9.84
N LYS A 114 4.86 16.90 -11.09
CA LYS A 114 6.16 16.79 -11.78
C LYS A 114 7.31 17.47 -11.03
N TRP A 115 7.03 18.54 -10.29
CA TRP A 115 8.00 19.28 -9.48
C TRP A 115 8.43 18.58 -8.18
N VAL A 116 7.72 17.52 -7.75
CA VAL A 116 8.15 16.70 -6.62
C VAL A 116 9.15 15.66 -7.16
N LEU A 117 10.43 15.79 -6.86
CA LEU A 117 11.46 14.89 -7.41
C LEU A 117 11.53 13.57 -6.66
N ALA A 118 11.62 13.62 -5.33
CA ALA A 118 11.77 12.45 -4.47
C ALA A 118 10.99 12.61 -3.16
N PRO A 119 10.52 11.50 -2.57
CA PRO A 119 9.95 11.52 -1.22
C PRO A 119 11.03 11.82 -0.17
N PRO A 120 10.66 12.25 1.05
CA PRO A 120 11.57 12.23 2.18
C PRO A 120 12.10 10.81 2.42
N LYS A 121 13.29 10.69 2.98
CA LYS A 121 14.01 9.41 3.19
C LYS A 121 13.14 8.31 3.82
N ASP A 122 12.34 8.65 4.83
CA ASP A 122 11.47 7.71 5.56
C ASP A 122 10.01 7.70 5.08
N GLY A 123 9.72 8.33 3.93
CA GLY A 123 8.37 8.57 3.44
C GLY A 123 7.60 9.61 4.28
N TRP A 124 6.46 10.06 3.76
CA TRP A 124 5.62 11.02 4.47
C TRP A 124 4.79 10.30 5.54
N LYS A 125 4.74 10.86 6.75
CA LYS A 125 3.86 10.39 7.84
C LYS A 125 2.40 10.80 7.64
N GLN A 126 2.20 11.95 7.00
CA GLN A 126 0.88 12.49 6.66
C GLN A 126 0.64 12.35 5.16
N PHE A 127 -0.63 12.44 4.76
CA PHE A 127 -0.97 12.36 3.36
C PHE A 127 -0.34 13.57 2.62
N PRO A 128 0.53 13.35 1.62
CA PRO A 128 1.34 14.43 1.04
C PRO A 128 0.54 15.60 0.48
N PRO A 129 -0.60 15.40 -0.21
CA PRO A 129 -1.45 16.51 -0.66
C PRO A 129 -1.92 17.43 0.48
N ASP A 130 -2.24 16.88 1.65
CA ASP A 130 -2.76 17.67 2.79
C ASP A 130 -1.70 18.59 3.41
N ILE A 131 -0.42 18.23 3.23
CA ILE A 131 0.73 19.00 3.72
C ILE A 131 1.46 19.72 2.57
N ASN A 132 0.81 19.86 1.41
CA ASN A 132 1.40 20.43 0.20
C ASN A 132 2.78 19.84 -0.15
N TRP A 133 2.95 18.53 -0.04
CA TRP A 133 4.19 17.82 -0.37
C TRP A 133 5.42 18.26 0.44
N LYS A 134 5.21 18.86 1.61
CA LYS A 134 6.28 19.28 2.52
C LYS A 134 7.27 18.15 2.81
N GLY A 135 8.56 18.49 2.81
CA GLY A 135 9.67 17.57 3.08
C GLY A 135 10.10 16.73 1.88
N ALA A 136 9.48 16.92 0.71
CA ALA A 136 9.95 16.33 -0.52
C ALA A 136 11.18 17.06 -1.07
N GLU A 137 11.94 16.38 -1.91
CA GLU A 137 12.90 17.03 -2.80
C GLU A 137 12.13 17.69 -3.95
N LEU A 138 12.41 18.97 -4.22
CA LEU A 138 11.63 19.78 -5.16
C LEU A 138 12.49 20.28 -6.32
N ASP A 139 11.92 20.28 -7.53
CA ASP A 139 12.48 20.97 -8.67
C ASP A 139 12.15 22.47 -8.59
N THR A 140 12.95 23.20 -7.81
CA THR A 140 12.74 24.64 -7.59
C THR A 140 12.87 25.46 -8.87
N ALA A 141 13.64 24.99 -9.87
CA ALA A 141 13.79 25.69 -11.15
C ALA A 141 12.50 25.56 -11.97
N TYR A 142 11.94 24.36 -12.07
CA TYR A 142 10.64 24.13 -12.70
C TYR A 142 9.52 24.90 -11.98
N MET A 143 9.50 24.87 -10.64
CA MET A 143 8.50 25.60 -9.86
C MET A 143 8.55 27.11 -10.10
N LYS A 144 9.75 27.72 -10.12
CA LYS A 144 9.94 29.13 -10.45
C LYS A 144 9.47 29.44 -11.87
N LYS A 145 9.83 28.60 -12.85
CA LYS A 145 9.42 28.75 -14.25
C LYS A 145 7.90 28.72 -14.40
N MET A 146 7.21 27.89 -13.61
CA MET A 146 5.76 27.72 -13.64
C MET A 146 5.02 28.64 -12.66
N ASN A 147 5.73 29.56 -11.97
CA ASN A 147 5.18 30.44 -10.95
C ASN A 147 4.39 29.70 -9.84
N LEU A 148 4.92 28.57 -9.37
CA LEU A 148 4.32 27.74 -8.32
C LEU A 148 4.86 28.13 -6.93
N GLU A 149 3.99 28.13 -5.93
CA GLU A 149 4.39 28.36 -4.54
C GLU A 149 5.22 27.19 -4.00
N ILE A 150 6.34 27.51 -3.35
CA ILE A 150 7.22 26.51 -2.71
C ILE A 150 6.61 26.14 -1.35
N PRO A 151 6.34 24.83 -1.10
CA PRO A 151 5.90 24.34 0.21
C PRO A 151 6.85 24.79 1.33
N LYS A 152 6.29 25.37 2.40
CA LYS A 152 7.01 25.80 3.60
C LYS A 152 7.07 24.70 4.65
#